data_AF-A0A8X6G9I2-F1
#
_entry.id   AF-A0A8X6G9I2-F1
#
_cell.length_a   1.000
_cell.length_b   1.000
_cell.length_c   1.000
_cell.angle_alpha   90.00
_cell.angle_beta   90.00
_cell.angle_gamma   90.00
#
_symmetry.space_group_name_H-M   'P 1'
#
loop_
_entity.id
_entity.type
_entity.pdbx_description
1 polymer ?
#
loop_
_entity_poly.entity_id
_entity_poly.type
_entity_poly.pdbx_seq_one_letter_code
_entity_poly.pdbx_strand_id
1 'polypeptide(L)'
;MGLCASGSALAASSESAFLAQHGLAGKTVEQIVDTIDQTPQSRPLPYSASITSTELKLSDGEQIYTLPLGDKFYLSFAPYEWRTHPCFNHSLSGCQGEMPNKPFTVKVTDSKGAVIVQKEMQSYRNGFIGVWLPRNMEGTLEVSYNGKTASHAIATKDDSQTCLTELPLR
;
A
#
# COMPACT_ATOMS: atom_id res chain seq x y z
N MET A 1 -55.53 -18.32 -4.66
CA MET A 1 -55.14 -16.92 -4.95
C MET A 1 -54.32 -16.46 -3.74
N GLY A 2 -53.00 -16.55 -3.69
CA GLY A 2 -52.00 -16.13 -4.67
C GLY A 2 -51.23 -14.96 -4.03
N LEU A 3 -50.44 -15.22 -2.97
CA LEU A 3 -49.54 -14.22 -2.38
C LEU A 3 -48.26 -14.15 -3.22
N CYS A 4 -48.08 -13.06 -3.96
CA CYS A 4 -46.80 -12.71 -4.57
C CYS A 4 -45.98 -11.94 -3.52
N ALA A 5 -45.01 -12.60 -2.90
CA ALA A 5 -43.95 -11.93 -2.17
C ALA A 5 -42.90 -11.43 -3.18
N SER A 6 -42.96 -10.14 -3.52
CA SER A 6 -41.93 -9.47 -4.31
C SER A 6 -40.69 -9.27 -3.42
N GLY A 7 -39.74 -10.20 -3.47
CA GLY A 7 -38.42 -10.01 -2.91
C GLY A 7 -37.64 -9.01 -3.75
N SER A 8 -37.46 -7.79 -3.25
CA SER A 8 -36.47 -6.85 -3.80
C SER A 8 -35.07 -7.40 -3.50
N ALA A 9 -34.48 -8.10 -4.46
CA ALA A 9 -33.04 -8.31 -4.46
C ALA A 9 -32.37 -6.94 -4.61
N LEU A 10 -31.66 -6.46 -3.58
CA LEU A 10 -30.78 -5.30 -3.72
C LEU A 10 -29.74 -5.64 -4.79
N ALA A 11 -29.79 -4.97 -5.93
CA ALA A 11 -28.72 -5.06 -6.92
C ALA A 11 -27.42 -4.55 -6.27
N ALA A 12 -26.36 -5.36 -6.29
CA ALA A 12 -25.05 -4.95 -5.80
C ALA A 12 -24.53 -3.77 -6.64
N SER A 13 -23.90 -2.77 -6.01
CA SER A 13 -23.21 -1.70 -6.74
C SER A 13 -22.07 -2.28 -7.58
N SER A 14 -21.66 -1.59 -8.65
CA SER A 14 -20.50 -2.00 -9.46
C SER A 14 -19.22 -2.11 -8.61
N GLU A 15 -19.05 -1.22 -7.64
CA GLU A 15 -17.99 -1.31 -6.62
C GLU A 15 -18.06 -2.62 -5.82
N SER A 16 -19.24 -2.96 -5.29
CA SER A 16 -19.41 -4.19 -4.50
C SER A 16 -19.12 -5.45 -5.34
N ALA A 17 -19.53 -5.43 -6.61
CA ALA A 17 -19.24 -6.50 -7.55
C ALA A 17 -17.74 -6.62 -7.85
N PHE A 18 -17.06 -5.48 -8.09
CA PHE A 18 -15.60 -5.42 -8.28
C PHE A 18 -14.86 -6.03 -7.08
N LEU A 19 -15.21 -5.58 -5.87
CA LEU A 19 -14.60 -6.09 -4.64
C LEU A 19 -14.83 -7.60 -4.47
N ALA A 20 -16.03 -8.10 -4.76
CA ALA A 20 -16.33 -9.53 -4.70
C ALA A 20 -15.51 -10.33 -5.74
N GLN A 21 -15.46 -9.87 -6.98
CA GLN A 21 -14.74 -10.52 -8.08
C GLN A 21 -13.23 -10.65 -7.79
N HIS A 22 -12.64 -9.66 -7.12
CA HIS A 22 -11.22 -9.65 -6.79
C HIS A 22 -10.88 -10.20 -5.40
N GLY A 23 -11.85 -10.81 -4.70
CA GLY A 23 -11.62 -11.41 -3.38
C GLY A 23 -11.37 -10.39 -2.27
N LEU A 24 -11.87 -9.16 -2.45
CA LEU A 24 -11.70 -8.01 -1.55
C LEU A 24 -12.95 -7.74 -0.70
N ALA A 25 -14.10 -8.32 -1.05
CA ALA A 25 -15.34 -8.14 -0.31
C ALA A 25 -15.22 -8.55 1.18
N GLY A 26 -15.80 -7.74 2.06
CA GLY A 26 -15.80 -7.97 3.51
C GLY A 26 -14.48 -7.62 4.22
N LYS A 27 -13.44 -7.20 3.50
CA LYS A 27 -12.19 -6.71 4.09
C LYS A 27 -12.32 -5.23 4.48
N THR A 28 -11.61 -4.84 5.53
CA THR A 28 -11.33 -3.42 5.81
C THR A 28 -10.43 -2.84 4.72
N VAL A 29 -10.42 -1.50 4.57
CA VAL A 29 -9.54 -0.84 3.58
C VAL A 29 -8.06 -1.18 3.81
N GLU A 30 -7.61 -1.29 5.06
CA GLU A 30 -6.23 -1.71 5.38
C GLU A 30 -5.95 -3.12 4.86
N GLN A 31 -6.87 -4.06 5.11
CA GLN A 31 -6.75 -5.43 4.61
C GLN A 31 -6.83 -5.52 3.08
N ILE A 32 -7.57 -4.64 2.41
CA ILE A 32 -7.60 -4.56 0.94
C ILE A 32 -6.24 -4.13 0.43
N VAL A 33 -5.70 -3.01 0.94
CA VAL A 33 -4.37 -2.51 0.57
C VAL A 33 -3.30 -3.57 0.80
N ASP A 34 -3.27 -4.19 1.97
CA ASP A 34 -2.31 -5.25 2.31
C ASP A 34 -2.46 -6.45 1.35
N THR A 35 -3.70 -6.88 1.07
CA THR A 35 -3.96 -8.00 0.13
C THR A 35 -3.41 -7.69 -1.27
N ILE A 36 -3.58 -6.47 -1.75
CA ILE A 36 -3.13 -6.06 -3.09
C ILE A 36 -1.60 -5.89 -3.11
N ASP A 37 -1.00 -5.16 -2.16
CA ASP A 37 0.44 -4.89 -2.19
C ASP A 37 1.25 -6.19 -2.03
N GLN A 38 0.78 -7.07 -1.15
CA GLN A 38 1.47 -8.32 -0.79
C GLN A 38 1.20 -9.48 -1.74
N THR A 39 0.34 -9.29 -2.75
CA THR A 39 0.01 -10.38 -3.68
C THR A 39 1.26 -10.95 -4.35
N PRO A 40 1.41 -12.30 -4.41
CA PRO A 40 2.58 -12.95 -5.00
C PRO A 40 2.57 -12.94 -6.54
N GLN A 41 1.57 -12.31 -7.16
CA GLN A 41 1.48 -12.15 -8.60
C GLN A 41 2.49 -11.11 -9.09
N SER A 42 3.12 -11.40 -10.24
CA SER A 42 3.93 -10.40 -10.95
C SER A 42 3.06 -9.22 -11.36
N ARG A 43 3.65 -8.02 -11.39
CA ARG A 43 2.98 -6.84 -11.96
C ARG A 43 3.10 -6.85 -13.50
N PRO A 44 2.13 -6.27 -14.24
CA PRO A 44 0.90 -5.64 -13.74
C PRO A 44 -0.16 -6.66 -13.27
N LEU A 45 -0.98 -6.27 -12.30
CA LEU A 45 -2.19 -7.01 -11.92
C LEU A 45 -3.30 -6.83 -12.98
N PRO A 46 -4.34 -7.69 -13.01
CA PRO A 46 -5.45 -7.58 -13.97
C PRO A 46 -6.38 -6.38 -13.75
N TYR A 47 -6.11 -5.54 -12.75
CA TYR A 47 -6.80 -4.28 -12.47
C TYR A 47 -5.77 -3.26 -11.97
N SER A 48 -6.12 -1.98 -12.04
CA SER A 48 -5.28 -0.93 -11.48
C SER A 48 -5.63 -0.68 -10.00
N ALA A 49 -4.60 -0.47 -9.20
CA ALA A 49 -4.71 -0.13 -7.79
C ALA A 49 -3.60 0.86 -7.43
N SER A 50 -3.98 2.02 -6.89
CA SER A 50 -3.05 3.04 -6.41
C SER A 50 -3.55 3.63 -5.10
N ILE A 51 -2.64 4.14 -4.29
CA ILE A 51 -2.96 4.66 -2.96
C ILE A 51 -2.39 6.07 -2.80
N THR A 52 -3.23 6.99 -2.36
CA THR A 52 -2.84 8.34 -1.93
C THR A 52 -2.83 8.38 -0.40
N SER A 53 -2.48 9.55 0.15
CA SER A 53 -2.57 9.84 1.58
C SER A 53 -3.95 9.56 2.20
N THR A 54 -5.03 9.68 1.41
CA THR A 54 -6.42 9.63 1.88
C THR A 54 -7.28 8.58 1.21
N GLU A 55 -6.87 8.02 0.07
CA GLU A 55 -7.73 7.18 -0.77
C GLU A 55 -6.99 5.98 -1.38
N LEU A 56 -7.65 4.82 -1.37
CA LEU A 56 -7.33 3.71 -2.25
C LEU A 56 -8.18 3.82 -3.51
N LYS A 57 -7.53 3.86 -4.68
CA LYS A 57 -8.18 3.95 -5.99
C LYS A 57 -8.03 2.62 -6.72
N LEU A 58 -9.16 2.03 -7.11
CA LEU A 58 -9.25 0.78 -7.83
C LEU A 58 -9.94 1.03 -9.17
N SER A 59 -9.50 0.37 -10.24
CA SER A 59 -10.19 0.47 -11.54
C SER A 59 -10.00 -0.78 -12.39
N ASP A 60 -11.10 -1.18 -13.04
CA ASP A 60 -11.18 -2.24 -14.06
C ASP A 60 -10.81 -1.74 -15.47
N GLY A 61 -10.47 -0.46 -15.63
CA GLY A 61 -10.17 0.19 -16.91
C GLY A 61 -11.31 1.04 -17.45
N GLU A 62 -12.54 0.85 -16.98
CA GLU A 62 -13.71 1.65 -17.36
C GLU A 62 -14.19 2.55 -16.21
N GLN A 63 -14.27 2.01 -15.00
CA GLN A 63 -14.74 2.70 -13.81
C GLN A 63 -13.62 2.86 -12.79
N ILE A 64 -13.67 3.94 -12.00
CA ILE A 64 -12.77 4.18 -10.87
C ILE A 64 -13.60 4.14 -9.59
N TYR A 65 -13.21 3.25 -8.68
CA TYR A 65 -13.75 3.12 -7.33
C TYR A 65 -12.76 3.73 -6.34
N THR A 66 -13.25 4.54 -5.41
CA THR A 66 -12.41 5.27 -4.46
C THR A 66 -12.85 4.94 -3.05
N LEU A 67 -11.97 4.29 -2.29
CA LEU A 67 -12.20 3.89 -0.92
C LEU A 67 -11.41 4.80 0.02
N PRO A 68 -12.05 5.55 0.92
CA PRO A 68 -11.33 6.38 1.88
C PRO A 68 -10.49 5.51 2.82
N LEU A 69 -9.26 5.94 3.08
CA LEU A 69 -8.44 5.35 4.13
C LEU A 69 -8.98 5.72 5.51
N GLY A 70 -8.65 4.90 6.51
CA GLY A 70 -8.95 5.19 7.91
C GLY A 70 -7.93 6.13 8.55
N ASP A 71 -7.77 5.99 9.88
CA ASP A 71 -6.96 6.87 10.72
C ASP A 71 -5.45 6.71 10.54
N LYS A 72 -5.02 5.77 9.69
CA LYS A 72 -3.60 5.48 9.41
C LYS A 72 -3.21 5.89 8.01
N PHE A 73 -1.96 6.31 7.88
CA PHE A 73 -1.28 6.60 6.62
C PHE A 73 -0.53 5.35 6.14
N TYR A 74 -0.66 4.99 4.87
CA TYR A 74 0.11 3.89 4.28
C TYR A 74 1.34 4.43 3.55
N LEU A 75 2.53 4.07 4.03
CA LEU A 75 3.77 4.30 3.32
C LEU A 75 4.30 2.97 2.79
N SER A 76 4.40 2.86 1.47
CA SER A 76 5.07 1.74 0.80
C SER A 76 6.43 2.20 0.28
N PHE A 77 7.47 1.45 0.59
CA PHE A 77 8.84 1.83 0.23
C PHE A 77 9.62 0.66 -0.38
N ALA A 78 10.53 0.97 -1.31
CA ALA A 78 11.35 -0.01 -2.00
C ALA A 78 12.85 0.38 -1.93
N PRO A 79 13.62 -0.25 -1.04
CA PRO A 79 15.08 -0.14 -1.01
C PRO A 79 15.71 -0.70 -2.29
N TYR A 80 16.87 -0.18 -2.68
CA TYR A 80 17.60 -0.61 -3.86
C TYR A 80 19.11 -0.54 -3.68
N GLU A 81 19.86 -1.30 -4.48
CA GLU A 81 21.33 -1.29 -4.53
C GLU A 81 21.86 -0.66 -5.82
N TRP A 82 21.20 -0.86 -6.97
CA TRP A 82 21.70 -0.36 -8.26
C TRP A 82 20.86 0.77 -8.86
N ARG A 83 19.56 0.55 -9.08
CA ARG A 83 18.70 1.56 -9.70
C ARG A 83 17.32 1.66 -9.06
N THR A 84 16.76 2.85 -9.19
CA THR A 84 15.42 3.19 -8.72
C THR A 84 14.61 3.88 -9.81
N HIS A 85 13.38 4.22 -9.50
CA HIS A 85 12.46 5.00 -10.34
C HIS A 85 11.73 6.03 -9.48
N PRO A 86 11.37 7.21 -10.04
CA PRO A 86 10.60 8.19 -9.30
C PRO A 86 9.20 7.65 -8.99
N CYS A 87 8.68 7.99 -7.81
CA CYS A 87 7.37 7.54 -7.37
C CYS A 87 6.81 8.53 -6.35
N PHE A 88 5.52 8.88 -6.47
CA PHE A 88 4.84 9.77 -5.52
C PHE A 88 3.68 9.04 -4.82
N ASN A 89 2.63 8.71 -5.57
CA ASN A 89 1.59 7.80 -5.10
C ASN A 89 1.94 6.37 -5.50
N HIS A 90 1.87 5.43 -4.55
CA HIS A 90 2.28 4.06 -4.80
C HIS A 90 1.28 3.36 -5.73
N SER A 91 1.82 2.69 -6.76
CA SER A 91 1.06 1.79 -7.62
C SER A 91 1.16 0.37 -7.08
N LEU A 92 0.17 -0.02 -6.28
CA LEU A 92 0.03 -1.36 -5.70
C LEU A 92 -0.01 -2.43 -6.81
N SER A 93 -0.58 -2.10 -7.98
CA SER A 93 -0.80 -3.03 -9.08
C SER A 93 0.25 -3.00 -10.19
N GLY A 94 1.10 -1.97 -10.26
CA GLY A 94 1.94 -1.72 -11.44
C GLY A 94 3.44 -1.62 -11.16
N CYS A 95 3.86 -1.20 -9.97
CA CYS A 95 5.27 -0.95 -9.67
C CYS A 95 6.03 -2.23 -9.28
N GLN A 96 7.30 -2.28 -9.69
CA GLN A 96 8.26 -3.32 -9.30
C GLN A 96 9.55 -2.67 -8.79
N GLY A 97 9.85 -2.88 -7.52
CA GLY A 97 11.11 -2.57 -6.88
C GLY A 97 12.20 -3.59 -7.20
N GLU A 98 13.46 -3.20 -7.01
CA GLU A 98 14.63 -4.00 -7.38
C GLU A 98 14.83 -5.24 -6.51
N MET A 99 14.40 -5.19 -5.24
CA MET A 99 14.77 -6.18 -4.21
C MET A 99 13.56 -6.98 -3.69
N PRO A 100 12.93 -7.86 -4.48
CA PRO A 100 11.80 -8.67 -4.02
C PRO A 100 12.23 -9.80 -3.08
N ASN A 101 11.38 -10.11 -2.10
CA ASN A 101 11.56 -11.21 -1.14
C ASN A 101 12.88 -11.16 -0.37
N LYS A 102 13.33 -9.96 0.02
CA LYS A 102 14.53 -9.75 0.83
C LYS A 102 14.16 -9.39 2.27
N PRO A 103 14.90 -9.88 3.28
CA PRO A 103 14.71 -9.46 4.66
C PRO A 103 15.32 -8.07 4.87
N PHE A 104 14.65 -7.20 5.60
CA PHE A 104 15.14 -5.88 5.99
C PHE A 104 14.82 -5.62 7.45
N THR A 105 15.77 -5.02 8.17
CA THR A 105 15.44 -4.35 9.42
C THR A 105 14.85 -2.99 9.09
N VAL A 106 13.64 -2.73 9.56
CA VAL A 106 12.91 -1.48 9.31
C VAL A 106 12.72 -0.75 10.62
N LYS A 107 13.11 0.52 10.66
CA LYS A 107 12.91 1.41 11.81
C LYS A 107 12.28 2.73 11.35
N VAL A 108 11.21 3.13 12.01
CA VAL A 108 10.57 4.45 11.84
C VAL A 108 10.58 5.16 13.18
N THR A 109 11.16 6.36 13.19
CA THR A 109 11.22 7.22 14.38
C THR A 109 10.53 8.54 14.08
N ASP A 110 9.70 9.05 15.00
CA ASP A 110 9.10 10.38 14.85
C ASP A 110 10.09 11.52 15.19
N SER A 111 9.68 12.75 14.92
CA SER A 111 10.49 13.95 15.21
C SER A 111 10.77 14.20 16.70
N LYS A 112 10.08 13.49 17.61
CA LYS A 112 10.30 13.54 19.06
C LYS A 112 11.23 12.44 19.55
N GLY A 113 11.69 11.56 18.65
CA GLY A 113 12.57 10.43 18.97
C GLY A 113 11.82 9.16 19.39
N ALA A 114 10.49 9.13 19.32
CA ALA A 114 9.72 7.93 19.62
C ALA A 114 9.79 6.93 18.46
N VAL A 115 10.07 5.67 18.78
CA VAL A 115 10.11 4.57 17.80
C VAL A 115 8.68 4.12 17.51
N ILE A 116 8.24 4.30 16.26
CA ILE A 116 6.90 3.94 15.77
C ILE A 116 6.89 2.52 15.19
N VAL A 117 7.95 2.15 14.48
CA VAL A 117 8.16 0.81 13.92
C VAL A 117 9.61 0.42 14.20
N GLN A 118 9.84 -0.80 14.68
CA GLN A 118 11.18 -1.41 14.73
C GLN A 118 11.05 -2.92 14.67
N LYS A 119 11.22 -3.50 13.49
CA LYS A 119 11.10 -4.95 13.28
C LYS A 119 11.78 -5.40 11.99
N GLU A 120 12.05 -6.70 11.90
CA GLU A 120 12.39 -7.36 10.64
C GLU A 120 11.13 -7.46 9.76
N MET A 121 11.27 -7.12 8.48
CA MET A 121 10.22 -7.19 7.47
C MET A 121 10.77 -7.76 6.19
N GLN A 122 10.00 -8.63 5.54
CA GLN A 122 10.35 -9.15 4.22
C GLN A 122 9.67 -8.30 3.15
N SER A 123 10.43 -7.83 2.16
CA SER A 123 9.84 -7.17 0.99
C SER A 123 8.98 -8.14 0.21
N TYR A 124 7.88 -7.64 -0.35
CA TYR A 124 6.91 -8.47 -1.05
C TYR A 124 7.44 -8.87 -2.43
N ARG A 125 6.62 -9.61 -3.19
CA ARG A 125 6.96 -9.99 -4.57
C ARG A 125 7.23 -8.79 -5.47
N ASN A 126 6.56 -7.67 -5.24
CA ASN A 126 6.78 -6.43 -5.98
C ASN A 126 8.02 -5.65 -5.50
N GLY A 127 8.78 -6.12 -4.51
CA GLY A 127 9.97 -5.42 -3.99
C GLY A 127 9.70 -4.29 -3.00
N PHE A 128 8.44 -4.04 -2.64
CA PHE A 128 8.06 -3.02 -1.66
C PHE A 128 7.85 -3.62 -0.27
N ILE A 129 7.85 -2.76 0.73
CA ILE A 129 7.41 -3.01 2.11
C ILE A 129 6.40 -1.94 2.48
N GLY A 130 5.25 -2.34 3.03
CA GLY A 130 4.22 -1.43 3.53
C GLY A 130 4.27 -1.27 5.04
N VAL A 131 4.10 -0.03 5.52
CA VAL A 131 3.86 0.28 6.93
C VAL A 131 2.66 1.21 7.09
N TRP A 132 1.85 0.92 8.10
CA TRP A 132 0.75 1.76 8.54
C TRP A 132 1.20 2.66 9.69
N LEU A 133 1.21 3.97 9.45
CA LEU A 133 1.75 4.98 10.36
C LEU A 133 0.64 5.89 10.91
N PRO A 134 0.83 6.52 12.08
CA PRO A 134 0.00 7.64 12.52
C PRO A 134 -0.04 8.73 11.45
N ARG A 135 -1.19 9.38 11.27
CA ARG A 135 -1.30 10.58 10.42
C ARG A 135 -0.65 11.79 11.08
N ASN A 136 -0.31 12.80 10.26
CA ASN A 136 0.17 14.11 10.69
C ASN A 136 1.46 14.08 11.53
N MET A 137 2.32 13.09 11.28
CA MET A 137 3.68 13.04 11.83
C MET A 137 4.74 13.36 10.77
N GLU A 138 5.88 13.84 11.27
CA GLU A 138 7.16 13.90 10.56
C GLU A 138 8.16 12.98 11.28
N GLY A 139 9.13 12.43 10.54
CA GLY A 139 10.08 11.51 11.12
C GLY A 139 11.12 11.01 10.12
N THR A 140 11.75 9.88 10.44
CA THR A 140 12.77 9.24 9.61
C THR A 140 12.46 7.76 9.48
N LEU A 141 12.46 7.27 8.24
CA LEU A 141 12.55 5.85 7.91
C LEU A 141 14.01 5.47 7.76
N GLU A 142 14.42 4.39 8.40
CA GLU A 142 15.73 3.76 8.23
C GLU A 142 15.51 2.28 7.87
N VAL A 143 16.25 1.82 6.87
CA VAL A 143 16.25 0.43 6.42
C VAL A 143 17.67 -0.10 6.41
N SER A 144 17.86 -1.36 6.82
CA SER A 144 19.15 -2.03 6.71
C SER A 144 19.05 -3.43 6.14
N TYR A 145 20.05 -3.80 5.34
CA TYR A 145 20.17 -5.10 4.69
C TYR A 145 21.65 -5.45 4.49
N ASN A 146 22.08 -6.62 4.95
CA ASN A 146 23.45 -7.13 4.78
C ASN A 146 24.56 -6.11 5.15
N GLY A 147 24.38 -5.41 6.27
CA GLY A 147 25.32 -4.39 6.76
C GLY A 147 25.27 -3.04 6.03
N LYS A 148 24.44 -2.90 4.99
CA LYS A 148 24.17 -1.64 4.30
C LYS A 148 22.95 -0.97 4.88
N THR A 149 22.89 0.36 4.77
CA THR A 149 21.80 1.17 5.32
C THR A 149 21.32 2.22 4.31
N ALA A 150 20.05 2.60 4.42
CA ALA A 150 19.50 3.79 3.80
C ALA A 150 18.54 4.47 4.78
N SER A 151 18.44 5.78 4.73
CA SER A 151 17.45 6.52 5.51
C SER A 151 16.87 7.68 4.71
N HIS A 152 15.64 8.05 5.04
CA HIS A 152 14.95 9.15 4.39
C HIS A 152 14.00 9.84 5.37
N ALA A 153 13.88 11.17 5.25
CA ALA A 153 12.87 11.92 5.97
C ALA A 153 11.47 11.57 5.45
N ILE A 154 10.50 11.39 6.34
CA ILE A 154 9.13 11.06 5.94
C ILE A 154 8.13 12.00 6.61
N ALA A 155 7.01 12.20 5.95
CA ALA A 155 5.83 12.87 6.49
C ALA A 155 4.58 12.07 6.14
N THR A 156 3.51 12.25 6.92
CA THR A 156 2.24 11.51 6.80
C THR A 156 1.05 12.47 6.78
N LYS A 157 1.22 13.61 6.11
CA LYS A 157 0.19 14.64 5.89
C LYS A 157 -0.63 14.29 4.65
N ASP A 158 -1.73 15.00 4.44
CA ASP A 158 -2.62 14.74 3.30
C ASP A 158 -1.98 15.05 1.92
N ASP A 159 -0.89 15.80 1.88
CA ASP A 159 -0.10 16.07 0.68
C ASP A 159 1.19 15.22 0.59
N SER A 160 1.41 14.31 1.54
CA SER A 160 2.62 13.48 1.59
C SER A 160 2.55 12.31 0.61
N GLN A 161 3.70 11.95 0.04
CA GLN A 161 3.85 10.79 -0.85
C GLN A 161 3.59 9.47 -0.09
N THR A 162 2.95 8.51 -0.76
CA THR A 162 2.75 7.14 -0.22
C THR A 162 3.77 6.14 -0.75
N CYS A 163 4.62 6.57 -1.68
CA CYS A 163 5.64 5.75 -2.32
C CYS A 163 7.02 6.32 -2.06
N LEU A 164 7.92 5.57 -1.44
CA LEU A 164 9.30 6.00 -1.19
C LEU A 164 10.31 5.05 -1.82
N THR A 165 11.00 5.53 -2.84
CA THR A 165 11.98 4.75 -3.63
C THR A 165 13.40 5.33 -3.56
N GLU A 166 13.59 6.43 -2.82
CA GLU A 166 14.86 7.12 -2.61
C GLU A 166 15.67 6.51 -1.45
N LEU A 167 15.83 5.18 -1.47
CA LEU A 167 16.50 4.41 -0.44
C LEU A 167 17.70 3.61 -1.00
N PRO A 168 18.78 4.28 -1.46
CA PRO A 168 20.00 3.62 -1.92
C PRO A 168 20.75 3.01 -0.73
N LEU A 169 20.82 1.68 -0.68
CA LEU A 169 21.60 0.97 0.34
C LEU A 169 23.10 1.18 0.14
N ARG A 170 23.78 1.68 1.17
CA ARG A 170 25.24 1.90 1.18
C ARG A 170 25.89 1.36 2.44
#